data_AF-H2C0D3-F1
#
_entry.id   AF-H2C0D3-F1
#
_cell.length_a   1.000
_cell.length_b   1.000
_cell.length_c   1.000
_cell.angle_alpha   90.00
_cell.angle_beta   90.00
_cell.angle_gamma   90.00
#
_symmetry.space_group_name_H-M   'P 1'
#
loop_
_entity.id
_entity.type
_entity.pdbx_description
1 polymer ?
#
loop_
_entity_poly.entity_id
_entity_poly.type
_entity_poly.pdbx_seq_one_letter_code
_entity_poly.pdbx_strand_id
1 'polypeptide(L)'
;MQLLTVAIVDLSTGRAFMVGAFPYAVRKMLDLGMVTEFKTKIDLAREMLDVLKEHFRVSRVFFDSWYWSEKLVNENVVSELKSNRRLLRVESVQGTLEEVEGHLRVGDLPPGLYYADLTLGGQAITVKLLVREYKRDSGTHVKYLYTTDLSLSRRRSRRHEDEWEIEELHRDVKALGLEDSSFWRRERLQGYLTIFTIMTNVVRELVGALNLRSVRRSSGSLNVI
;
A
#
# COMPACT_ATOMS: atom_id res chain seq x y z
N MET A 1 12.77 8.42 -12.72
CA MET A 1 13.07 7.81 -11.41
C MET A 1 11.75 7.54 -10.71
N GLN A 2 11.64 6.47 -9.92
CA GLN A 2 10.41 6.15 -9.19
C GLN A 2 10.66 6.24 -7.68
N LEU A 3 9.61 6.54 -6.91
CA LEU A 3 9.66 6.69 -5.46
C LEU A 3 8.83 5.60 -4.78
N LEU A 4 9.36 5.08 -3.68
CA LEU A 4 8.63 4.28 -2.71
C LEU A 4 8.29 5.17 -1.51
N THR A 5 7.01 5.47 -1.33
CA THR A 5 6.52 6.18 -0.14
C THR A 5 6.15 5.17 0.94
N VAL A 6 6.54 5.47 2.18
CA VAL A 6 6.25 4.64 3.35
C VAL A 6 5.66 5.52 4.44
N ALA A 7 4.60 5.03 5.07
CA ALA A 7 3.93 5.70 6.16
C ALA A 7 3.58 4.72 7.29
N ILE A 8 3.45 5.24 8.50
CA ILE A 8 2.97 4.51 9.67
C ILE A 8 1.64 5.10 10.10
N VAL A 9 0.68 4.24 10.39
CA VAL A 9 -0.58 4.64 11.03
C VAL A 9 -0.49 4.28 12.51
N ASP A 10 -0.61 5.28 13.37
CA ASP A 10 -0.76 5.08 14.80
C ASP A 10 -2.19 4.63 15.09
N LEU A 11 -2.34 3.38 15.54
CA LEU A 11 -3.66 2.79 15.82
C LEU A 11 -4.39 3.45 17.00
N SER A 12 -3.68 4.12 17.90
CA SER A 12 -4.30 4.78 19.06
C SER A 12 -4.99 6.08 18.67
N THR A 13 -4.38 6.85 17.77
CA THR A 13 -4.88 8.15 17.31
C THR A 13 -5.57 8.08 15.95
N GLY A 14 -5.35 7.01 15.19
CA GLY A 14 -5.80 6.86 13.80
C GLY A 14 -5.01 7.70 12.80
N ARG A 15 -3.93 8.38 13.22
CA ARG A 15 -3.18 9.33 12.37
C ARG A 15 -2.10 8.62 11.57
N ALA A 16 -1.92 9.06 10.31
CA ALA A 16 -0.85 8.59 9.43
C ALA A 16 0.34 9.56 9.38
N PHE A 17 1.56 9.02 9.50
CA PHE A 17 2.81 9.77 9.42
C PHE A 17 3.67 9.22 8.29
N MET A 18 4.14 10.09 7.41
CA MET A 18 5.09 9.70 6.37
C MET A 18 6.46 9.45 7.00
N VAL A 19 7.02 8.27 6.80
CA VAL A 19 8.36 7.91 7.32
C VAL A 19 9.43 8.17 6.28
N GLY A 20 9.08 8.06 5.00
CA GLY A 20 10.02 8.42 3.94
C GLY A 20 9.47 8.28 2.53
N ALA A 21 10.17 8.93 1.61
CA ALA A 21 10.11 8.70 0.18
C ALA A 21 11.49 8.26 -0.30
N PHE A 22 11.60 7.03 -0.80
CA PHE A 22 12.86 6.43 -1.18
C PHE A 22 12.96 6.30 -2.70
N PRO A 23 13.96 6.91 -3.34
CA PRO A 23 14.17 6.71 -4.77
C PRO A 23 14.72 5.31 -5.01
N TYR A 24 14.18 4.63 -6.01
CA TYR A 24 14.70 3.34 -6.43
C TYR A 24 15.11 3.36 -7.90
N ALA A 25 16.21 2.66 -8.17
CA ALA A 25 16.71 2.48 -9.52
C ALA A 25 15.77 1.56 -10.28
N VAL A 26 15.38 1.98 -11.49
CA VAL A 26 14.69 1.08 -12.43
C VAL A 26 15.74 0.34 -13.27
N ARG A 27 15.41 -0.84 -13.79
CA ARG A 27 16.36 -1.68 -14.55
C ARG A 27 17.09 -0.91 -15.66
N LYS A 28 16.35 -0.05 -16.37
CA LYS A 28 16.89 0.86 -17.39
C LYS A 28 18.06 1.73 -16.90
N MET A 29 18.11 2.10 -15.62
CA MET A 29 19.21 2.90 -15.06
C MET A 29 20.49 2.08 -14.90
N LEU A 30 20.37 0.79 -14.57
CA LEU A 30 21.51 -0.14 -14.57
C LEU A 30 22.01 -0.36 -16.00
N ASP A 31 21.08 -0.61 -16.93
CA ASP A 31 21.43 -0.86 -18.34
C ASP A 31 22.14 0.34 -18.99
N LEU A 32 21.87 1.56 -18.51
CA LEU A 32 22.53 2.81 -18.91
C LEU A 32 23.81 3.12 -18.10
N GLY A 33 24.25 2.22 -17.21
CA GLY A 33 25.45 2.41 -16.38
C GLY A 33 25.36 3.51 -15.32
N MET A 34 24.15 4.01 -15.02
CA MET A 34 23.94 5.11 -14.06
C MET A 34 23.97 4.64 -12.59
N VAL A 35 23.86 3.34 -12.36
CA VAL A 35 23.97 2.71 -11.04
C VAL A 35 24.81 1.44 -11.16
N THR A 36 25.58 1.11 -10.12
CA THR A 36 26.42 -0.09 -10.05
C THR A 36 25.63 -1.32 -9.62
N GLU A 37 24.54 -1.13 -8.88
CA GLU A 37 23.70 -2.20 -8.35
C GLU A 37 22.22 -1.88 -8.56
N PHE A 38 21.44 -2.91 -8.88
CA PHE A 38 19.99 -2.83 -9.01
C PHE A 38 19.32 -3.60 -7.87
N LYS A 39 18.54 -2.88 -7.06
CA LYS A 39 17.59 -3.47 -6.11
C LYS A 39 16.19 -3.32 -6.66
N THR A 40 15.38 -4.37 -6.54
CA THR A 40 13.96 -4.27 -6.91
C THR A 40 13.21 -3.43 -5.89
N LYS A 41 12.03 -2.92 -6.28
CA LYS A 41 11.09 -2.28 -5.35
C LYS A 41 10.72 -3.22 -4.17
N ILE A 42 10.69 -4.53 -4.43
CA ILE A 42 10.38 -5.56 -3.43
C ILE A 42 11.52 -5.66 -2.40
N ASP A 43 12.77 -5.65 -2.84
CA ASP A 43 13.93 -5.72 -1.95
C ASP A 43 13.99 -4.50 -1.03
N LEU A 44 13.80 -3.31 -1.60
CA LEU A 44 13.79 -2.06 -0.82
C LEU A 44 12.63 -2.01 0.17
N ALA A 45 11.44 -2.45 -0.22
CA ALA A 45 10.29 -2.51 0.69
C ALA A 45 10.51 -3.48 1.84
N ARG A 46 11.12 -4.63 1.56
CA ARG A 46 11.48 -5.60 2.61
C ARG A 46 12.48 -5.01 3.59
N GLU A 47 13.59 -4.44 3.10
CA GLU A 47 14.60 -3.81 3.95
C GLU A 47 14.00 -2.71 4.83
N MET A 48 13.06 -1.92 4.28
CA MET A 48 12.39 -0.89 5.07
C MET A 48 11.42 -1.45 6.10
N LEU A 49 10.71 -2.53 5.79
CA LEU A 49 9.86 -3.20 6.76
C LEU A 49 10.67 -3.81 7.90
N ASP A 50 11.85 -4.35 7.62
CA ASP A 50 12.74 -4.91 8.64
C ASP A 50 13.18 -3.81 9.63
N VAL A 51 13.67 -2.67 9.11
CA VAL A 51 14.02 -1.50 9.93
C VAL A 51 12.82 -0.98 10.73
N LEU A 52 11.64 -0.89 10.11
CA LEU A 52 10.45 -0.42 10.82
C LEU A 52 10.01 -1.36 11.94
N LYS A 53 10.14 -2.67 11.75
CA LYS A 53 9.81 -3.68 12.77
C LYS A 53 10.80 -3.69 13.93
N GLU A 54 12.04 -3.26 13.71
CA GLU A 54 13.02 -3.07 14.79
C GLU A 54 12.67 -1.89 15.70
N HIS A 55 12.08 -0.83 15.14
CA HIS A 55 11.77 0.40 15.89
C HIS A 55 10.33 0.52 16.38
N PHE A 56 9.38 -0.13 15.70
CA PHE A 56 7.96 -0.02 15.99
C PHE A 56 7.32 -1.38 16.19
N ARG A 57 6.32 -1.45 17.07
CA ARG A 57 5.42 -2.60 17.17
C ARG A 57 4.43 -2.59 16.01
N VAL A 58 4.90 -3.03 14.84
CA VAL A 58 4.08 -3.12 13.63
C VAL A 58 3.06 -4.23 13.78
N SER A 59 1.79 -3.86 13.97
CA SER A 59 0.69 -4.82 14.06
C SER A 59 0.27 -5.39 12.70
N ARG A 60 0.48 -4.63 11.63
CA ARG A 60 -0.02 -4.93 10.29
C ARG A 60 0.77 -4.16 9.23
N VAL A 61 0.94 -4.78 8.07
CA VAL A 61 1.54 -4.14 6.89
C VAL A 61 0.47 -3.97 5.82
N PHE A 62 0.33 -2.75 5.31
CA PHE A 62 -0.59 -2.44 4.23
C PHE A 62 0.16 -2.11 2.95
N PHE A 63 -0.34 -2.66 1.85
CA PHE A 63 0.16 -2.42 0.53
C PHE A 63 -1.03 -2.08 -0.38
N ASP A 64 -1.07 -0.87 -0.95
CA ASP A 64 -2.14 -0.46 -1.88
C ASP A 64 -2.34 -1.50 -3.00
N SER A 65 -1.35 -1.63 -3.89
CA SER A 65 -1.29 -2.74 -4.85
C SER A 65 0.15 -3.16 -5.09
N TRP A 66 0.50 -4.38 -4.71
CA TRP A 66 1.87 -4.87 -4.76
C TRP A 66 1.95 -6.27 -5.36
N TYR A 67 3.17 -6.63 -5.77
CA TYR A 67 3.43 -7.96 -6.30
C TYR A 67 3.25 -9.01 -5.21
N TRP A 68 2.50 -10.06 -5.54
CA TRP A 68 2.43 -11.28 -4.74
C TRP A 68 3.81 -11.95 -4.72
N SER A 69 4.52 -11.76 -3.61
CA SER A 69 5.93 -12.11 -3.44
C SER A 69 6.19 -12.67 -2.05
N GLU A 70 6.93 -13.77 -1.97
CA GLU A 70 7.30 -14.42 -0.70
C GLU A 70 8.07 -13.50 0.25
N LYS A 71 8.76 -12.48 -0.31
CA LYS A 71 9.52 -11.49 0.45
C LYS A 71 8.64 -10.51 1.22
N LEU A 72 7.41 -10.28 0.75
CA LEU A 72 6.52 -9.24 1.29
C LEU A 72 5.22 -9.81 1.85
N VAL A 73 4.70 -10.89 1.28
CA VAL A 73 3.48 -11.57 1.73
C VAL A 73 3.85 -12.47 2.91
N ASN A 74 4.08 -11.84 4.05
CA ASN A 74 4.38 -12.47 5.33
C ASN A 74 3.23 -12.22 6.33
N GLU A 75 3.53 -12.34 7.63
CA GLU A 75 2.54 -12.22 8.70
C GLU A 75 1.84 -10.85 8.73
N ASN A 76 0.51 -10.89 8.91
CA ASN A 76 -0.35 -9.71 9.08
C ASN A 76 -0.26 -8.69 7.93
N VAL A 77 -0.27 -9.16 6.69
CA VAL A 77 -0.31 -8.33 5.48
C VAL A 77 -1.75 -8.13 5.04
N VAL A 78 -2.04 -6.95 4.50
CA VAL A 78 -3.26 -6.63 3.75
C VAL A 78 -2.87 -5.96 2.43
N SER A 79 -3.40 -6.44 1.31
CA SER A 79 -3.17 -5.81 0.01
C SER A 79 -4.23 -6.13 -1.05
N GLU A 80 -4.29 -5.31 -2.10
CA GLU A 80 -5.01 -5.65 -3.32
C GLU A 80 -4.25 -6.72 -4.14
N LEU A 81 -4.91 -7.84 -4.40
CA LEU A 81 -4.47 -8.88 -5.31
C LEU A 81 -4.82 -8.51 -6.75
N LYS A 82 -3.93 -7.81 -7.44
CA LYS A 82 -4.15 -7.43 -8.86
C LYS A 82 -4.01 -8.59 -9.85
N SER A 83 -3.38 -9.69 -9.46
CA SER A 83 -3.16 -10.83 -10.36
C SER A 83 -4.32 -11.82 -10.30
N ASN A 84 -4.83 -12.22 -11.47
CA ASN A 84 -5.85 -13.27 -11.60
C ASN A 84 -5.25 -14.68 -11.38
N ARG A 85 -4.90 -14.97 -10.12
CA ARG A 85 -4.22 -16.21 -9.69
C ARG A 85 -5.17 -17.40 -9.73
N ARG A 86 -4.61 -18.59 -9.99
CA ARG A 86 -5.30 -19.87 -9.79
C ARG A 86 -5.45 -20.13 -8.29
N LEU A 87 -6.65 -20.51 -7.88
CA LEU A 87 -6.98 -20.95 -6.54
C LEU A 87 -6.72 -22.46 -6.45
N LEU A 88 -5.99 -22.89 -5.42
CA LEU A 88 -5.80 -24.31 -5.14
C LEU A 88 -7.07 -24.86 -4.50
N ARG A 89 -7.57 -24.14 -3.49
CA ARG A 89 -8.79 -24.39 -2.73
C ARG A 89 -9.48 -23.07 -2.45
N VAL A 90 -10.81 -23.07 -2.40
CA VAL A 90 -11.58 -21.91 -1.96
C VAL A 90 -12.81 -22.33 -1.18
N GLU A 91 -13.08 -21.63 -0.09
CA GLU A 91 -14.23 -21.85 0.79
C GLU A 91 -14.92 -20.50 1.05
N SER A 92 -16.24 -20.42 0.84
CA SER A 92 -17.00 -19.22 1.18
C SER A 92 -17.24 -19.14 2.68
N VAL A 93 -16.86 -18.02 3.28
CA VAL A 93 -17.12 -17.74 4.71
C VAL A 93 -18.64 -17.62 4.99
N GLN A 94 -19.45 -17.42 3.96
CA GLN A 94 -20.90 -17.27 4.06
C GLN A 94 -21.68 -18.52 3.63
N GLY A 95 -20.99 -19.63 3.31
CA GLY A 95 -21.61 -20.91 2.96
C GLY A 95 -22.29 -20.98 1.58
N THR A 96 -22.08 -19.98 0.71
CA THR A 96 -22.72 -19.89 -0.61
C THR A 96 -21.99 -20.61 -1.75
N LEU A 97 -20.72 -20.96 -1.55
CA LEU A 97 -19.91 -21.73 -2.50
C LEU A 97 -19.40 -22.97 -1.77
N GLU A 98 -19.74 -24.14 -2.29
CA GLU A 98 -19.12 -25.41 -1.88
C GLU A 98 -17.64 -25.38 -2.23
N GLU A 99 -16.83 -26.14 -1.50
CA GLU A 99 -15.39 -26.23 -1.69
C GLU A 99 -15.06 -26.67 -3.13
N VAL A 100 -14.49 -25.78 -3.93
CA VAL A 100 -14.11 -26.09 -5.32
C VAL A 100 -12.59 -26.18 -5.43
N GLU A 101 -12.09 -27.37 -5.72
CA GLU A 101 -10.66 -27.62 -5.91
C GLU A 101 -10.24 -27.40 -7.37
N GLY A 102 -9.08 -26.76 -7.57
CA GLY A 102 -8.23 -27.01 -8.73
C GLY A 102 -8.41 -26.21 -10.02
N HIS A 103 -9.50 -25.49 -10.29
CA HIS A 103 -9.67 -24.80 -11.60
C HIS A 103 -10.12 -23.34 -11.56
N LEU A 104 -10.55 -22.86 -10.40
CA LEU A 104 -11.08 -21.52 -10.27
C LEU A 104 -9.95 -20.48 -10.21
N ARG A 105 -10.15 -19.30 -10.80
CA ARG A 105 -9.27 -18.16 -10.61
C ARG A 105 -9.93 -17.10 -9.74
N VAL A 106 -9.11 -16.24 -9.16
CA VAL A 106 -9.56 -15.11 -8.33
C VAL A 106 -10.61 -14.26 -9.05
N GLY A 107 -10.44 -14.03 -10.34
CA GLY A 107 -11.35 -13.22 -11.17
C GLY A 107 -12.68 -13.88 -11.49
N ASP A 108 -12.82 -15.19 -11.25
CA ASP A 108 -14.06 -15.94 -11.46
C ASP A 108 -14.95 -15.93 -10.20
N LEU A 109 -14.42 -15.43 -9.08
CA LEU A 109 -15.15 -15.38 -7.82
C LEU A 109 -16.20 -14.26 -7.84
N PRO A 110 -17.45 -14.55 -7.43
CA PRO A 110 -18.43 -13.51 -7.22
C PRO A 110 -18.08 -12.65 -5.99
N PRO A 111 -18.72 -11.49 -5.80
CA PRO A 111 -18.53 -10.67 -4.62
C PRO A 111 -18.84 -11.45 -3.33
N GLY A 112 -17.89 -11.45 -2.39
CA GLY A 112 -17.97 -12.32 -1.22
C GLY A 112 -16.70 -12.31 -0.37
N LEU A 113 -16.72 -13.09 0.71
CA LEU A 113 -15.58 -13.30 1.59
C LEU A 113 -15.23 -14.78 1.59
N TYR A 114 -13.96 -15.09 1.37
CA TYR A 114 -13.47 -16.44 1.13
C TYR A 114 -12.22 -16.73 1.97
N TYR A 115 -12.02 -18.01 2.29
CA TYR A 115 -10.69 -18.56 2.56
C TYR A 115 -10.18 -19.18 1.26
N ALA A 116 -8.99 -18.77 0.83
CA ALA A 116 -8.44 -19.12 -0.46
C ALA A 116 -7.00 -19.58 -0.32
N ASP A 117 -6.69 -20.75 -0.86
CA ASP A 117 -5.32 -21.27 -0.92
C ASP A 117 -4.67 -20.84 -2.23
N LEU A 118 -3.55 -20.15 -2.12
CA LEU A 118 -2.78 -19.59 -3.23
C LEU A 118 -1.33 -20.04 -3.16
N THR A 119 -0.71 -20.25 -4.31
CA THR A 119 0.73 -20.57 -4.36
C THR A 119 1.57 -19.31 -4.12
N LEU A 120 2.49 -19.39 -3.15
CA LEU A 120 3.52 -18.39 -2.84
C LEU A 120 4.85 -19.11 -2.66
N GLY A 121 5.87 -18.79 -3.45
CA GLY A 121 7.19 -19.44 -3.32
C GLY A 121 7.18 -20.96 -3.50
N GLY A 122 6.21 -21.51 -4.23
CA GLY A 122 6.02 -22.95 -4.39
C GLY A 122 5.24 -23.64 -3.26
N GLN A 123 4.86 -22.91 -2.21
CA GLN A 123 4.03 -23.40 -1.11
C GLN A 123 2.60 -22.90 -1.22
N ALA A 124 1.64 -23.67 -0.72
CA ALA A 124 0.26 -23.21 -0.56
C ALA A 124 0.15 -22.36 0.69
N ILE A 125 -0.42 -21.17 0.56
CA ILE A 125 -0.77 -20.31 1.69
C ILE A 125 -2.26 -20.00 1.68
N THR A 126 -2.89 -20.12 2.85
CA THR A 126 -4.28 -19.73 3.02
C THR A 126 -4.35 -18.23 3.31
N VAL A 127 -5.16 -17.52 2.54
CA VAL A 127 -5.50 -16.13 2.80
C VAL A 127 -6.99 -15.95 2.96
N LYS A 128 -7.36 -14.90 3.68
CA LYS A 128 -8.73 -14.41 3.69
C LYS A 128 -8.89 -13.40 2.56
N LEU A 129 -9.74 -13.73 1.58
CA LEU A 129 -9.95 -12.96 0.35
C LEU A 129 -11.33 -12.31 0.36
N LEU A 130 -11.38 -11.00 0.18
CA LEU A 130 -12.58 -10.20 0.01
C LEU A 130 -12.69 -9.76 -1.45
N VAL A 131 -13.77 -10.17 -2.10
CA VAL A 131 -14.13 -9.77 -3.46
C VAL A 131 -15.27 -8.77 -3.36
N ARG A 132 -15.09 -7.57 -3.92
CA ARG A 132 -16.10 -6.50 -3.83
C ARG A 132 -16.24 -5.76 -5.15
N GLU A 133 -17.49 -5.55 -5.54
CA GLU A 133 -17.84 -4.63 -6.61
C GLU A 133 -17.94 -3.19 -6.10
N TYR A 134 -17.45 -2.25 -6.91
CA TYR A 134 -17.59 -0.82 -6.69
C TYR A 134 -17.88 -0.12 -8.02
N LYS A 135 -18.62 1.00 -7.95
CA LYS A 135 -18.97 1.79 -9.12
C LYS A 135 -17.97 2.93 -9.31
N ARG A 136 -17.53 3.13 -10.55
CA ARG A 136 -16.87 4.35 -11.03
C ARG A 136 -17.67 4.90 -12.20
N ASP A 137 -17.35 6.12 -12.63
CA ASP A 137 -17.95 6.75 -13.81
C ASP A 137 -17.81 5.89 -15.07
N SER A 138 -16.77 5.05 -15.15
CA SER A 138 -16.51 4.09 -16.23
C SER A 138 -17.21 2.73 -16.10
N GLY A 139 -18.05 2.53 -15.07
CA GLY A 139 -18.82 1.30 -14.85
C GLY A 139 -18.49 0.55 -13.56
N THR A 140 -18.99 -0.68 -13.45
CA THR A 140 -18.75 -1.56 -12.29
C THR A 140 -17.38 -2.21 -12.39
N HIS A 141 -16.59 -2.09 -11.32
CA HIS A 141 -15.25 -2.67 -11.19
C HIS A 141 -15.21 -3.60 -9.98
N VAL A 142 -14.32 -4.59 -9.99
CA VAL A 142 -14.13 -5.53 -8.89
C VAL A 142 -12.76 -5.31 -8.26
N LYS A 143 -12.70 -5.25 -6.93
CA LYS A 143 -11.48 -5.25 -6.11
C LYS A 143 -11.34 -6.61 -5.42
N TYR A 144 -10.11 -7.10 -5.38
CA TYR A 144 -9.73 -8.33 -4.69
C TYR A 144 -8.75 -7.97 -3.58
N LEU A 145 -9.22 -7.93 -2.33
CA LEU A 145 -8.37 -7.63 -1.18
C LEU A 145 -8.07 -8.93 -0.44
N TYR A 146 -6.81 -9.17 -0.10
CA TYR A 146 -6.44 -10.32 0.71
C TYR A 146 -5.79 -9.90 2.02
N THR A 147 -5.87 -10.77 3.01
CA THR A 147 -5.06 -10.69 4.21
C THR A 147 -4.53 -12.06 4.63
N THR A 148 -3.32 -12.06 5.18
CA THR A 148 -2.72 -13.25 5.83
C THR A 148 -3.20 -13.42 7.27
N ASP A 149 -3.88 -12.42 7.85
CA ASP A 149 -4.53 -12.52 9.17
C ASP A 149 -5.95 -13.10 9.02
N LEU A 150 -6.09 -14.41 9.20
CA LEU A 150 -7.38 -15.11 9.05
C LEU A 150 -8.42 -14.69 10.12
N SER A 151 -7.95 -14.24 11.28
CA SER A 151 -8.78 -13.80 12.41
C SER A 151 -9.44 -12.44 12.18
N LEU A 152 -8.97 -11.70 11.17
CA LEU A 152 -9.39 -10.34 10.89
C LEU A 152 -10.89 -10.29 10.55
N SER A 153 -11.66 -9.56 11.35
CA SER A 153 -13.12 -9.50 11.19
C SER A 153 -13.52 -8.71 9.94
N ARG A 154 -14.62 -9.10 9.28
CA ARG A 154 -15.14 -8.43 8.07
C ARG A 154 -15.37 -6.92 8.25
N ARG A 155 -15.77 -6.48 9.45
CA ARG A 155 -15.93 -5.06 9.79
C ARG A 155 -14.60 -4.31 9.83
N ARG A 156 -13.55 -4.94 10.35
CA ARG A 156 -12.20 -4.39 10.28
C ARG A 156 -11.75 -4.36 8.82
N SER A 157 -11.82 -5.47 8.08
CA SER A 157 -11.49 -5.53 6.64
C SER A 157 -12.19 -4.46 5.78
N ARG A 158 -13.41 -4.05 6.14
CA ARG A 158 -14.13 -2.94 5.49
C ARG A 158 -13.62 -1.56 5.90
N ARG A 159 -13.31 -1.33 7.17
CA ARG A 159 -12.64 -0.11 7.65
C ARG A 159 -11.28 0.10 6.97
N HIS A 160 -10.62 -0.99 6.57
CA HIS A 160 -9.36 -0.96 5.81
C HIS A 160 -9.55 -0.40 4.40
N GLU A 161 -10.72 -0.54 3.79
CA GLU A 161 -11.07 0.12 2.52
C GLU A 161 -11.36 1.62 2.72
N ASP A 162 -11.73 2.00 3.95
CA ASP A 162 -11.90 3.37 4.42
C ASP A 162 -10.60 3.95 5.04
N GLU A 163 -9.41 3.43 4.71
CA GLU A 163 -8.14 4.11 5.06
C GLU A 163 -7.94 5.35 4.17
N TRP A 164 -8.90 6.28 4.27
CA TRP A 164 -8.87 7.63 3.74
C TRP A 164 -7.56 8.32 4.10
N GLU A 165 -6.94 7.99 5.23
CA GLU A 165 -5.69 8.59 5.69
C GLU A 165 -4.47 8.30 4.80
N ILE A 166 -4.32 7.09 4.24
CA ILE A 166 -3.19 6.79 3.34
C ILE A 166 -3.46 7.35 1.94
N GLU A 167 -4.69 7.24 1.43
CA GLU A 167 -5.07 7.87 0.17
C GLU A 167 -5.05 9.40 0.24
N GLU A 168 -5.42 9.98 1.39
CA GLU A 168 -5.31 11.41 1.70
C GLU A 168 -3.86 11.82 1.83
N LEU A 169 -3.03 11.07 2.57
CA LEU A 169 -1.59 11.30 2.60
C LEU A 169 -1.00 11.28 1.19
N HIS A 170 -1.35 10.31 0.35
CA HIS A 170 -0.90 10.27 -1.04
C HIS A 170 -1.40 11.47 -1.84
N ARG A 171 -2.64 11.94 -1.63
CA ARG A 171 -3.16 13.16 -2.28
C ARG A 171 -2.46 14.42 -1.78
N ASP A 172 -2.18 14.53 -0.49
CA ASP A 172 -1.48 15.64 0.13
C ASP A 172 -0.03 15.71 -0.34
N VAL A 173 0.66 14.56 -0.38
CA VAL A 173 2.02 14.45 -0.94
C VAL A 173 2.07 14.93 -2.39
N LYS A 174 1.08 14.57 -3.20
CA LYS A 174 0.96 15.10 -4.58
C LYS A 174 0.69 16.60 -4.58
N ALA A 175 -0.24 17.08 -3.75
CA ALA A 175 -0.59 18.50 -3.65
C ALA A 175 0.56 19.38 -3.16
N LEU A 176 1.45 18.83 -2.33
CA LEU A 176 2.67 19.48 -1.85
C LEU A 176 3.81 19.50 -2.88
N GLY A 177 3.58 18.95 -4.09
CA GLY A 177 4.47 19.13 -5.24
C GLY A 177 5.56 18.08 -5.39
N LEU A 178 5.42 16.89 -4.78
CA LEU A 178 6.40 15.81 -4.96
C LEU A 178 6.54 15.41 -6.45
N GLU A 179 5.44 15.43 -7.21
CA GLU A 179 5.40 15.05 -8.62
C GLU A 179 6.00 16.12 -9.56
N ASP A 180 6.01 17.39 -9.14
CA ASP A 180 6.47 18.53 -9.96
C ASP A 180 7.98 18.80 -9.82
N SER A 181 8.66 17.98 -9.02
CA SER A 181 10.04 18.24 -8.62
C SER A 181 11.06 17.61 -9.59
N SER A 182 11.80 18.46 -10.32
CA SER A 182 12.80 18.04 -11.31
C SER A 182 14.22 18.00 -10.71
N PHE A 183 14.67 16.83 -10.27
CA PHE A 183 16.02 16.65 -9.73
C PHE A 183 16.94 15.87 -10.66
N TRP A 184 18.09 16.48 -10.98
CA TRP A 184 19.10 15.90 -11.84
C TRP A 184 20.25 15.19 -11.09
N ARG A 185 20.38 15.37 -9.76
CA ARG A 185 21.45 14.75 -8.94
C ARG A 185 20.87 14.00 -7.73
N ARG A 186 21.35 12.78 -7.49
CA ARG A 186 20.85 11.86 -6.43
C ARG A 186 20.99 12.44 -5.01
N GLU A 187 22.09 13.12 -4.71
CA GLU A 187 22.34 13.72 -3.38
C GLU A 187 21.36 14.86 -3.08
N ARG A 188 21.14 15.76 -4.06
CA ARG A 188 20.18 16.86 -3.95
C ARG A 188 18.75 16.35 -3.77
N LEU A 189 18.43 15.28 -4.49
CA LEU A 189 17.16 14.61 -4.35
C LEU A 189 16.99 13.97 -2.97
N GLN A 190 17.99 13.25 -2.44
CA GLN A 190 17.86 12.59 -1.14
C GLN A 190 17.66 13.62 -0.02
N GLY A 191 18.43 14.71 -0.02
CA GLY A 191 18.22 15.82 0.91
C GLY A 191 16.82 16.43 0.78
N TYR A 192 16.35 16.65 -0.46
CA TYR A 192 15.01 17.14 -0.70
C TYR A 192 13.92 16.19 -0.18
N LEU A 193 14.01 14.88 -0.44
CA LEU A 193 13.01 13.90 -0.01
C LEU A 193 12.92 13.80 1.51
N THR A 194 14.05 13.92 2.22
CA THR A 194 14.09 14.00 3.68
C THR A 194 13.35 15.25 4.17
N ILE A 195 13.67 16.42 3.64
CA ILE A 195 13.00 17.69 4.02
C ILE A 195 11.51 17.61 3.68
N PHE A 196 11.17 17.11 2.50
CA PHE A 196 9.80 16.96 2.03
C PHE A 196 8.97 16.06 2.95
N THR A 197 9.55 14.95 3.43
CA THR A 197 8.89 14.05 4.40
C THR A 197 8.59 14.78 5.70
N ILE A 198 9.55 15.53 6.23
CA ILE A 198 9.37 16.34 7.44
C ILE A 198 8.27 17.38 7.21
N MET A 199 8.35 18.15 6.13
CA MET A 199 7.38 19.19 5.78
C MET A 199 5.97 18.62 5.61
N THR A 200 5.83 17.45 5.00
CA THR A 200 4.54 16.77 4.84
C THR A 200 3.91 16.49 6.19
N ASN A 201 4.68 15.94 7.13
CA ASN A 201 4.17 15.65 8.48
C ASN A 201 3.79 16.94 9.23
N VAL A 202 4.64 17.97 9.18
CA VAL A 202 4.37 19.26 9.83
C VAL A 202 3.10 19.93 9.28
N VAL A 203 2.94 19.97 7.95
CA VAL A 203 1.75 20.56 7.32
C VAL A 203 0.49 19.78 7.70
N ARG A 204 0.53 18.44 7.69
CA ARG A 204 -0.63 17.63 8.08
C ARG A 204 -0.99 17.81 9.55
N GLU A 205 -0.01 17.94 10.43
CA GLU A 205 -0.25 18.25 11.84
C GLU A 205 -0.91 19.62 12.01
N LEU A 206 -0.44 20.64 11.29
CA LEU A 206 -1.03 21.98 11.32
C LEU A 206 -2.47 21.99 10.75
N VAL A 207 -2.72 21.32 9.63
CA VAL A 207 -4.06 21.16 9.04
C VAL A 207 -5.02 20.52 10.04
N GLY A 208 -4.55 19.46 10.73
CA GLY A 208 -5.31 18.81 11.80
C GLY A 208 -5.59 19.74 12.99
N ALA A 209 -4.59 20.51 13.43
CA ALA A 209 -4.75 21.48 14.52
C ALA A 209 -5.74 22.61 14.17
N LEU A 210 -5.81 23.00 12.88
CA LEU A 210 -6.72 24.01 12.37
C LEU A 210 -8.11 23.45 12.00
N ASN A 211 -8.38 22.16 12.24
CA ASN A 211 -9.61 21.46 11.84
C ASN A 211 -9.95 21.60 10.34
N LEU A 212 -8.92 21.72 9.49
CA LEU A 212 -9.08 21.80 8.05
C LEU A 212 -9.27 20.40 7.45
N ARG A 213 -10.15 20.27 6.45
CA ARG A 213 -10.48 18.97 5.83
C ARG A 213 -9.45 18.43 4.84
N SER A 214 -8.54 19.26 4.33
CA SER A 214 -7.42 18.85 3.46
C SER A 214 -6.51 20.03 3.09
N VAL A 215 -5.26 19.74 2.69
CA VAL A 215 -4.28 20.73 2.21
C VAL A 215 -4.75 21.46 0.93
N ARG A 216 -5.55 20.80 0.07
CA ARG A 216 -6.07 21.42 -1.17
C ARG A 216 -7.02 22.61 -0.92
N ARG A 217 -7.71 22.63 0.23
CA ARG A 217 -8.64 23.71 0.59
C ARG A 217 -7.97 24.93 1.21
N SER A 218 -6.71 24.82 1.64
CA SER A 218 -5.92 25.95 2.13
C SER A 218 -5.11 26.63 1.02
N SER A 219 -5.50 26.46 -0.25
CA SER A 219 -4.88 27.12 -1.42
C SER A 219 -5.09 28.64 -1.47
N GLY A 220 -5.67 29.24 -0.43
CA GLY A 220 -5.40 30.64 -0.10
C GLY A 220 -3.98 30.74 0.45
N SER A 221 -3.05 31.15 -0.41
CA SER A 221 -1.66 31.57 -0.12
C SER A 221 -1.24 31.43 1.34
N LEU A 222 -0.68 30.28 1.70
CA LEU A 222 0.18 30.16 2.87
C LEU A 222 1.50 30.87 2.53
N ASN A 223 1.51 32.20 2.71
CA ASN A 223 2.74 32.97 2.75
C ASN A 223 3.46 32.61 4.06
N VAL A 224 4.42 31.70 3.96
CA VAL A 224 5.41 31.47 5.03
C VAL A 224 6.52 32.50 4.80
N ILE A 225 6.74 33.37 5.80
CA ILE A 225 7.91 34.27 5.87
C ILE A 225 9.14 33.44 6.26
#